data_AF-A0ABD5NG54-F1
#
_entry.id   AF-A0ABD5NG54-F1
#
_cell.length_a   1.000
_cell.length_b   1.000
_cell.length_c   1.000
_cell.angle_alpha   90.00
_cell.angle_beta   90.00
_cell.angle_gamma   90.00
#
_symmetry.space_group_name_H-M   'P 1'
#
loop_
_entity.id
_entity.type
_entity.pdbx_description
1 polymer ?
#
loop_
_entity_poly.entity_id
_entity_poly.type
_entity_poly.pdbx_seq_one_letter_code
_entity_poly.pdbx_strand_id
1 'polypeptide(L)' 'MKILDAISLAVAVAFAAPAALFGVETLLGGDQTGWVFLGFAAGILAFERYLTTPTDLPALAAQKTAEVVAEDPDDDNQ' A
#
# COMPACT_ATOMS: atom_id res chain seq x y z
N MET A 1 -1.56 16.82 19.26
CA MET A 1 -2.34 16.30 18.12
C MET A 1 -3.56 17.18 17.91
N LYS A 2 -3.86 17.56 16.68
CA LYS A 2 -5.17 18.15 16.35
C LYS A 2 -6.23 17.05 16.48
N ILE A 3 -7.45 17.39 16.93
CA ILE A 3 -8.52 16.40 17.14
C ILE A 3 -8.81 15.58 15.87
N LEU A 4 -8.74 16.23 14.70
CA LEU A 4 -8.90 15.58 13.40
C LEU A 4 -7.86 14.49 13.14
N ASP A 5 -6.63 14.71 13.58
CA ASP A 5 -5.51 13.78 13.44
C ASP A 5 -5.76 12.48 14.23
N ALA A 6 -6.27 12.63 15.46
CA ALA A 6 -6.67 11.51 16.31
C ALA A 6 -7.88 10.76 15.74
N ILE A 7 -8.84 11.47 15.13
CA ILE A 7 -10.01 10.84 14.49
C ILE A 7 -9.57 10.04 13.26
N SER A 8 -8.72 10.61 12.39
CA SER A 8 -8.17 9.89 11.23
C SER A 8 -7.43 8.62 11.66
N LEU A 9 -6.58 8.71 12.69
CA LEU A 9 -5.90 7.54 13.25
C LEU A 9 -6.89 6.50 13.79
N ALA A 10 -7.90 6.93 14.55
CA ALA A 10 -8.90 6.03 15.11
C ALA A 10 -9.68 5.29 14.00
N VAL A 11 -9.99 5.98 12.90
CA VAL A 11 -10.61 5.36 11.72
C VAL A 11 -9.66 4.34 11.10
N ALA A 12 -8.40 4.71 10.85
CA ALA A 12 -7.41 3.78 10.28
C ALA A 12 -7.23 2.52 11.15
N VAL A 13 -7.16 2.69 12.47
CA VAL A 13 -7.09 1.59 13.44
C VAL A 13 -8.35 0.74 13.41
N ALA A 14 -9.55 1.33 13.30
CA ALA A 14 -10.79 0.57 13.21
C ALA A 14 -10.83 -0.36 11.99
N PHE A 15 -10.22 0.05 10.86
CA PHE A 15 -10.08 -0.80 9.67
C PHE A 15 -8.92 -1.80 9.77
N ALA A 16 -7.81 -1.44 10.40
CA ALA A 16 -6.65 -2.31 10.56
C ALA A 16 -6.86 -3.39 11.63
N ALA A 17 -7.63 -3.10 12.68
CA ALA A 17 -7.79 -3.96 13.85
C ALA A 17 -8.33 -5.37 13.52
N PRO A 18 -9.39 -5.54 12.69
CA PRO A 18 -9.85 -6.89 12.32
C PRO A 18 -8.78 -7.73 11.62
N ALA A 19 -8.04 -7.13 10.68
CA ALA A 19 -6.96 -7.80 9.97
C ALA A 19 -5.78 -8.14 10.91
N ALA A 20 -5.43 -7.22 11.81
CA ALA A 20 -4.39 -7.44 12.80
C ALA A 20 -4.77 -8.59 13.75
N LEU A 21 -6.00 -8.59 14.26
CA LEU A 21 -6.50 -9.63 15.16
C LEU A 21 -6.48 -11.00 14.47
N PHE A 22 -7.01 -11.08 13.25
CA PHE A 22 -7.00 -12.31 12.47
C PHE A 22 -5.58 -12.81 12.20
N GLY A 23 -4.65 -11.91 11.87
CA GLY A 23 -3.24 -12.25 11.67
C GLY A 23 -2.58 -12.82 12.92
N VAL A 24 -2.83 -12.22 14.09
CA VAL A 24 -2.33 -12.73 15.38
C VAL A 24 -2.91 -14.12 15.68
N GLU A 25 -4.22 -14.30 15.55
CA GLU A 25 -4.87 -15.60 15.78
C GLU A 25 -4.32 -16.68 14.85
N THR A 26 -4.10 -16.35 13.58
CA THR A 26 -3.53 -17.26 12.58
C THR A 26 -2.10 -17.68 12.95
N LEU A 27 -1.26 -16.74 13.40
CA LEU A 27 0.09 -17.05 13.88
C LEU A 27 0.08 -17.91 15.15
N LEU A 28 -0.85 -17.63 16.07
CA LEU A 28 -1.03 -18.45 17.28
C LEU A 28 -1.52 -19.86 16.95
N GLY A 29 -2.24 -20.02 15.84
CA GLY A 29 -2.60 -21.32 15.26
C GLY A 29 -1.43 -22.06 14.58
N GLY A 30 -0.24 -21.46 14.51
CA GLY A 30 0.94 -22.05 13.87
C GLY A 30 1.03 -21.83 12.36
N ASP A 31 0.10 -21.08 11.77
CA ASP A 31 0.11 -20.77 10.35
C ASP A 31 0.84 -19.44 10.08
N GLN A 32 1.91 -19.53 9.29
CA GLN A 32 2.73 -18.37 8.91
C GLN A 32 2.00 -17.39 7.98
N THR A 33 0.88 -17.76 7.36
CA THR A 33 0.06 -16.83 6.57
C THR A 33 -0.43 -15.63 7.39
N GLY A 34 -0.48 -15.75 8.72
CA GLY A 34 -0.79 -14.65 9.65
C GLY A 34 0.08 -13.39 9.45
N TRP A 35 1.32 -13.55 8.97
CA TRP A 35 2.20 -12.42 8.63
C TRP A 35 1.65 -11.56 7.48
N VAL A 36 0.91 -12.14 6.54
CA VAL A 36 0.29 -11.40 5.43
C VAL A 36 -0.76 -10.44 5.97
N PHE A 37 -1.60 -10.91 6.90
CA PHE A 37 -2.64 -10.09 7.52
C PHE A 37 -2.06 -8.99 8.41
N LEU A 38 -1.00 -9.30 9.15
CA LEU A 38 -0.25 -8.29 9.92
C LEU A 38 0.40 -7.25 9.00
N GLY A 39 1.02 -7.69 7.90
CA GLY A 39 1.60 -6.80 6.90
C GLY A 39 0.55 -5.90 6.26
N PHE A 40 -0.64 -6.42 5.96
CA PHE A 40 -1.76 -5.65 5.45
C PHE A 40 -2.27 -4.61 6.47
N ALA A 41 -2.47 -5.01 7.72
CA ALA A 41 -2.87 -4.09 8.79
C ALA A 41 -1.83 -2.98 9.02
N ALA A 42 -0.54 -3.34 9.01
CA ALA A 42 0.55 -2.38 9.07
C ALA A 42 0.55 -1.44 7.85
N GLY A 43 0.25 -1.95 6.66
CA GLY A 43 0.10 -1.15 5.44
C GLY A 43 -1.00 -0.09 5.55
N ILE A 44 -2.15 -0.44 6.13
CA ILE A 44 -3.26 0.50 6.39
C ILE A 44 -2.79 1.64 7.30
N LEU A 45 -2.05 1.32 8.37
CA LEU A 45 -1.55 2.32 9.33
C LEU A 45 -0.36 3.13 8.79
N ALA A 46 0.45 2.53 7.94
CA ALA A 46 1.61 3.17 7.31
C ALA A 46 1.25 3.99 6.07
N PHE A 47 0.01 3.91 5.60
CA PHE A 47 -0.50 4.57 4.40
C PHE A 47 -0.11 6.06 4.35
N GLU A 48 -0.26 6.78 5.46
CA GLU A 48 0.02 8.22 5.53
C GLU A 48 1.52 8.56 5.46
N ARG A 49 2.41 7.62 5.81
CA ARG A 49 3.87 7.82 5.86
C ARG A 49 4.61 7.39 4.60
N TYR A 50 4.08 6.45 3.82
CA TYR A 50 4.78 5.89 2.66
C TYR A 50 4.11 6.23 1.31
N LEU A 51 2.86 6.70 1.31
CA LEU A 51 2.13 7.12 0.11
C LEU A 51 1.91 8.64 0.10
N THR A 52 2.88 9.42 0.57
CA THR A 52 2.83 10.90 0.52
C THR A 52 3.14 11.49 -0.86
N THR A 53 3.21 10.68 -1.90
CA THR A 53 3.06 11.15 -3.28
C THR A 53 1.86 10.49 -3.96
N PRO A 54 0.63 10.77 -3.49
CA PRO A 54 -0.59 10.37 -4.20
C PRO A 54 -0.64 10.97 -5.62
N THR A 55 0.13 12.03 -5.88
CA THR A 55 0.32 12.65 -7.19
C THR A 55 1.35 11.98 -8.09
N ASP A 56 2.33 11.25 -7.55
CA ASP A 56 3.45 10.77 -8.38
C ASP A 56 3.21 9.37 -8.92
N LEU A 57 2.39 8.55 -8.25
CA LEU A 57 1.98 7.24 -8.76
C LEU A 57 1.19 7.34 -10.10
N PRO A 58 0.18 8.23 -10.22
CA PRO A 58 -0.49 8.46 -11.51
C PRO A 58 0.48 9.01 -12.57
N ALA A 59 1.37 9.92 -12.19
CA ALA A 59 2.34 10.52 -13.10
C ALA A 59 3.36 9.49 -13.60
N LEU A 60 3.85 8.60 -12.74
CA LEU A 60 4.74 7.50 -13.09
C LEU A 60 4.06 6.47 -14.00
N ALA A 61 2.79 6.14 -13.75
CA ALA A 61 2.03 5.26 -14.63
C ALA A 61 1.77 5.89 -16.01
N ALA A 62 1.45 7.18 -16.05
CA ALA A 62 1.29 7.92 -17.29
C ALA A 62 2.61 8.02 -18.07
N GLN A 63 3.73 8.28 -17.39
CA GLN A 63 5.06 8.31 -18.00
C GLN A 63 5.46 6.94 -18.57
N LYS A 64 5.30 5.84 -17.81
CA LYS A 64 5.55 4.48 -18.33
C LYS A 64 4.71 4.15 -19.56
N THR A 65 3.44 4.57 -19.57
CA THR A 65 2.56 4.35 -20.72
C THR A 65 3.02 5.19 -21.92
N ALA A 66 3.43 6.44 -21.70
CA ALA A 66 3.96 7.30 -22.75
C ALA A 66 5.32 6.82 -23.28
N GLU A 67 6.19 6.28 -22.43
CA GLU A 67 7.49 5.72 -22.79
C GLU A 67 7.33 4.45 -23.65
N VAL A 68 6.45 3.53 -23.24
CA VAL A 68 6.11 2.33 -24.04
C VAL A 68 5.45 2.67 -25.37
N VAL A 69 4.68 3.77 -25.45
CA VAL A 69 4.05 4.23 -26.69
C VAL A 69 5.01 5.07 -27.57
N ALA A 70 6.04 5.66 -26.96
CA ALA A 70 7.09 6.40 -27.66
C ALA A 70 8.23 5.50 -28.15
N GLU A 71 8.41 4.31 -27.57
CA GLU A 71 9.40 3.29 -27.97
C GLU A 71 8.93 2.42 -29.14
N ASP A 72 8.24 3.03 -30.10
CA ASP A 72 7.96 2.51 -31.44
C ASP A 72 8.05 3.73 -32.37
N PRO A 73 9.11 3.90 -33.20
CA PRO A 73 9.67 2.90 -34.11
C PRO A 73 11.22 2.80 -34.08
N ASP A 74 11.76 1.72 -34.64
CA ASP A 74 13.17 1.54 -35.04
C ASP A 74 14.20 1.22 -33.94
N ASP A 75 14.15 0.01 -33.38
CA ASP A 75 15.39 -0.66 -32.96
C ASP A 75 15.34 -2.16 -33.26
N ASP A 76 15.46 -2.48 -34.56
CA ASP A 76 15.84 -3.81 -35.01
C ASP A 76 16.84 -3.69 -36.19
N ASN A 77 18.12 -3.56 -35.80
CA ASN A 77 19.31 -4.14 -36.43
C ASN A 77 19.61 -3.92 -37.95
N GLN A 78 20.82 -3.38 -38.21
CA GLN A 78 21.76 -3.69 -39.32
C GLN A 78 21.40 -3.31 -40.77
#